data_AF-A0A848U9W3-F1
#
_entry.id   AF-A0A848U9W3-F1
#
_cell.length_a   1.000
_cell.length_b   1.000
_cell.length_c   1.000
_cell.angle_alpha   90.00
_cell.angle_beta   90.00
_cell.angle_gamma   90.00
#
_symmetry.space_group_name_H-M   'P 1'
#
loop_
_entity.id
_entity.type
_entity.pdbx_description
1 polymer ?
#
loop_
_entity_poly.entity_id
_entity_poly.type
_entity_poly.pdbx_seq_one_letter_code
_entity_poly.pdbx_strand_id
1 'polypeptide(L)'
;MVFVFEGDGTRTAEAFDGDANGAPLLTVTYTQSNSAPSVSASVDIPVIQLSDTAYLNATADDDGLPVEPGFLTHQWSVGNGPGGVTFGDPDSPSTSASFNVVGTYDLIHTVSDGQLSGQDTVTVTVEPTPQNQAPVVMAGDDQVIDIGEVMALNGFVDDDGLPDAGVPLIIEWTQVSGPGTAVVQDDDNVSTVVSYSEPGVYTFELSAYDGELLSTDEVVVTVVDFVASNSVTIPIINGNDDMEEFADGGPDLVSSDLEMTFDKSNQIVGMRFQAVPVPNGAIITAAHVQFTVDEVDSAPTDLIVQAEITDNSAPFADEMRNLSSRSLTLASVPWSPPAWTVRGQSGAPQQTPDLAGLIQEIVDQPGWTSGNALSILVEGNGVRTAESFDGDADSAARLVIEYQ
;
A
#
# COMPACT_ATOMS: atom_id res chain seq x y z
N MET A 1 -89.05 1.58 -28.72
CA MET A 1 -89.90 2.77 -28.65
C MET A 1 -91.29 2.36 -29.11
N VAL A 2 -92.35 2.67 -28.35
CA VAL A 2 -93.75 2.37 -28.72
C VAL A 2 -94.44 3.71 -28.92
N PHE A 3 -95.06 3.93 -30.09
CA PHE A 3 -95.87 5.11 -30.35
C PHE A 3 -97.33 4.75 -30.14
N VAL A 4 -98.02 5.47 -29.27
CA VAL A 4 -99.48 5.36 -29.05
C VAL A 4 -100.12 6.58 -29.69
N PHE A 5 -101.09 6.34 -30.56
CA PHE A 5 -101.84 7.40 -31.25
C PHE A 5 -103.24 7.49 -30.64
N GLU A 6 -103.66 8.67 -30.19
CA GLU A 6 -105.03 8.95 -29.73
C GLU A 6 -105.64 10.11 -30.53
N GLY A 7 -106.91 10.00 -30.91
CA GLY A 7 -107.64 11.01 -31.68
C GLY A 7 -108.96 10.50 -32.27
N ASP A 8 -109.85 11.42 -32.70
CA ASP A 8 -111.15 11.12 -33.32
C ASP A 8 -111.07 11.19 -34.85
N GLY A 9 -110.65 10.08 -35.47
CA GLY A 9 -110.63 9.92 -36.93
C GLY A 9 -110.07 8.57 -37.38
N THR A 10 -110.33 8.19 -38.64
CA THR A 10 -109.80 6.95 -39.22
C THR A 10 -108.70 7.27 -40.23
N ARG A 11 -107.53 6.64 -40.04
CA ARG A 11 -106.46 6.53 -41.03
C ARG A 11 -105.98 5.07 -41.03
N THR A 12 -105.61 4.57 -42.19
CA THR A 12 -105.08 3.21 -42.37
C THR A 12 -103.68 3.36 -42.93
N ALA A 13 -102.71 2.73 -42.29
CA ALA A 13 -101.36 2.56 -42.82
C ALA A 13 -101.16 1.07 -43.13
N GLU A 14 -100.24 0.77 -44.04
CA GLU A 14 -99.90 -0.59 -44.39
C GLU A 14 -99.10 -1.23 -43.26
N ALA A 15 -99.49 -2.40 -42.79
CA ALA A 15 -98.71 -3.14 -41.80
C ALA A 15 -97.55 -3.86 -42.50
N PHE A 16 -96.46 -4.11 -41.78
CA PHE A 16 -95.31 -4.86 -42.30
C PHE A 16 -95.71 -6.22 -42.92
N ASP A 17 -96.68 -6.90 -42.31
CA ASP A 17 -97.17 -8.20 -42.79
C ASP A 17 -98.01 -8.12 -44.08
N GLY A 18 -98.46 -6.93 -44.49
CA GLY A 18 -99.25 -6.70 -45.72
C GLY A 18 -98.38 -6.28 -46.90
N ASP A 19 -97.52 -5.28 -46.69
CA ASP A 19 -96.43 -4.90 -47.60
C ASP A 19 -95.26 -4.40 -46.76
N ALA A 20 -94.17 -5.17 -46.74
CA ALA A 20 -92.96 -4.83 -45.98
C ALA A 20 -92.33 -3.51 -46.44
N ASN A 21 -92.53 -3.10 -47.71
CA ASN A 21 -92.00 -1.85 -48.25
C ASN A 21 -92.92 -0.65 -48.02
N GLY A 22 -94.22 -0.89 -47.76
CA GLY A 22 -95.23 0.13 -47.45
C GLY A 22 -95.40 0.44 -45.96
N ALA A 23 -94.76 -0.34 -45.09
CA ALA A 23 -94.86 -0.20 -43.64
C ALA A 23 -94.27 1.12 -43.11
N PRO A 24 -94.79 1.67 -41.98
CA PRO A 24 -94.26 2.89 -41.38
C PRO A 24 -92.77 2.78 -41.07
N LEU A 25 -91.97 3.67 -41.66
CA LEU A 25 -90.55 3.79 -41.37
C LEU A 25 -90.34 4.76 -40.20
N LEU A 26 -89.56 4.35 -39.21
CA LEU A 26 -88.98 5.30 -38.26
C LEU A 26 -87.74 5.92 -38.91
N THR A 27 -87.86 7.16 -39.37
CA THR A 27 -86.70 7.96 -39.77
C THR A 27 -86.19 8.70 -38.52
N VAL A 28 -84.99 8.33 -38.07
CA VAL A 28 -84.25 9.10 -37.06
C VAL A 28 -83.22 9.95 -37.78
N THR A 29 -83.35 11.27 -37.69
CA THR A 29 -82.30 12.22 -38.08
C THR A 29 -81.58 12.70 -36.81
N TYR A 30 -80.27 12.56 -36.76
CA TYR A 30 -79.41 13.11 -35.72
C TYR A 30 -78.24 13.86 -36.35
N THR A 31 -77.71 14.86 -35.65
CA THR A 31 -76.48 15.56 -36.02
C THR A 31 -75.44 15.27 -34.96
N GLN A 32 -74.37 14.56 -35.32
CA GLN A 32 -73.18 14.47 -34.48
C GLN A 32 -72.42 15.80 -34.60
N SER A 33 -72.06 16.40 -33.47
CA SER A 33 -71.18 17.58 -33.46
C SER A 33 -69.74 17.12 -33.57
N ASN A 34 -68.92 17.83 -34.34
CA ASN A 34 -67.50 17.52 -34.46
C ASN A 34 -66.80 17.60 -33.10
N SER A 35 -65.90 16.65 -32.84
CA SER A 35 -65.05 16.61 -31.65
C SER A 35 -63.60 16.75 -32.07
N ALA A 36 -62.75 17.40 -31.26
CA ALA A 36 -61.33 17.49 -31.59
C ALA A 36 -60.69 16.08 -31.56
N PRO A 37 -59.67 15.81 -32.41
CA PRO A 37 -58.93 14.56 -32.34
C PRO A 37 -58.37 14.32 -30.94
N SER A 38 -58.50 13.10 -30.44
CA SER A 38 -57.81 12.66 -29.24
C SER A 38 -56.38 12.28 -29.58
N VAL A 39 -55.40 12.90 -28.92
CA VAL A 39 -53.97 12.69 -29.20
C VAL A 39 -53.34 11.98 -28.01
N SER A 40 -52.51 10.97 -28.29
CA SER A 40 -51.66 10.32 -27.30
C SER A 40 -50.24 10.30 -27.82
N ALA A 41 -49.39 11.17 -27.29
CA ALA A 41 -47.97 11.11 -27.51
C ALA A 41 -47.32 10.02 -26.65
N SER A 42 -46.10 9.63 -26.99
CA SER A 42 -45.32 8.67 -26.22
C SER A 42 -45.13 9.15 -24.78
N VAL A 43 -44.84 8.22 -23.88
CA VAL A 43 -44.41 8.55 -22.52
C VAL A 43 -43.19 9.48 -22.57
N ASP A 44 -43.02 10.31 -21.54
CA ASP A 44 -41.84 11.16 -21.37
C ASP A 44 -40.55 10.36 -21.62
N ILE A 45 -39.65 10.96 -22.39
CA ILE A 45 -38.38 10.31 -22.73
C ILE A 45 -37.47 10.37 -21.50
N PRO A 46 -36.77 9.27 -21.14
CA PRO A 46 -35.73 9.31 -20.13
C PRO A 46 -34.69 10.40 -20.41
N VAL A 47 -33.90 10.76 -19.39
CA VAL A 47 -32.80 11.71 -19.57
C VAL A 47 -31.86 11.23 -20.67
N ILE A 48 -31.53 12.10 -21.61
CA ILE A 48 -30.58 11.85 -22.70
C ILE A 48 -29.41 12.83 -22.62
N GLN A 49 -28.28 12.48 -23.21
CA GLN A 49 -27.15 13.39 -23.35
C GLN A 49 -27.34 14.32 -24.55
N LEU A 50 -26.69 15.48 -24.54
CA LEU A 50 -26.80 16.48 -25.62
C LEU A 50 -26.40 15.93 -27.00
N SER A 51 -25.54 14.92 -27.04
CA SER A 51 -25.13 14.21 -28.26
C SER A 51 -26.16 13.21 -28.78
N ASP A 52 -27.15 12.85 -27.97
CA ASP A 52 -28.10 11.79 -28.28
C ASP A 52 -29.26 12.30 -29.14
N THR A 53 -29.98 11.36 -29.76
CA THR A 53 -31.19 11.65 -30.52
C THR A 53 -32.41 11.08 -29.78
N ALA A 54 -33.42 11.92 -29.55
CA ALA A 54 -34.72 11.51 -29.04
C ALA A 54 -35.58 10.93 -30.17
N TYR A 55 -36.34 9.87 -29.88
CA TYR A 55 -37.31 9.29 -30.81
C TYR A 55 -38.73 9.45 -30.25
N LEU A 56 -39.56 10.16 -31.00
CA LEU A 56 -40.93 10.54 -30.63
C LEU A 56 -41.93 9.72 -31.42
N ASN A 57 -42.99 9.27 -30.76
CA ASN A 57 -44.11 8.57 -31.39
C ASN A 57 -45.42 9.11 -30.84
N ALA A 58 -46.44 9.19 -31.67
CA ALA A 58 -47.78 9.56 -31.25
C ALA A 58 -48.86 8.82 -32.04
N THR A 59 -50.02 8.68 -31.43
CA THR A 59 -51.25 8.19 -32.07
C THR A 59 -52.34 9.24 -31.95
N ALA A 60 -53.33 9.16 -32.83
CA ALA A 60 -54.52 9.97 -32.75
C ALA A 60 -55.74 9.16 -33.17
N ASP A 61 -56.87 9.45 -32.54
CA ASP A 61 -58.19 8.91 -32.87
C ASP A 61 -59.20 10.06 -32.98
N ASP A 62 -60.12 9.94 -33.92
CA ASP A 62 -61.02 11.01 -34.35
C ASP A 62 -62.44 10.47 -34.59
N ASP A 63 -63.46 11.31 -34.44
CA ASP A 63 -64.85 10.87 -34.64
C ASP A 63 -65.26 10.77 -36.13
N GLY A 64 -64.33 11.05 -37.05
CA GLY A 64 -64.49 10.97 -38.50
C GLY A 64 -65.15 12.22 -39.09
N LEU A 65 -65.24 13.31 -38.32
CA LEU A 65 -65.74 14.61 -38.75
C LEU A 65 -64.60 15.64 -38.73
N PRO A 66 -64.64 16.68 -39.59
CA PRO A 66 -65.55 16.83 -40.73
C PRO A 66 -65.25 15.83 -41.85
N VAL A 67 -66.29 15.33 -42.52
CA VAL A 67 -66.18 14.31 -43.59
C VAL A 67 -65.34 14.77 -44.79
N GLU A 68 -65.11 16.08 -44.93
CA GLU A 68 -64.22 16.71 -45.92
C GLU A 68 -63.49 17.89 -45.24
N PRO A 69 -62.15 17.91 -45.16
CA PRO A 69 -61.21 17.03 -45.85
C PRO A 69 -60.94 15.68 -45.17
N GLY A 70 -61.48 15.40 -43.98
CA GLY A 70 -61.48 14.06 -43.35
C GLY A 70 -60.11 13.42 -43.05
N PHE A 71 -59.00 14.11 -43.27
CA PHE A 71 -57.65 13.62 -43.00
C PHE A 71 -57.04 14.39 -41.84
N LEU A 72 -56.42 13.66 -40.91
CA LEU A 72 -55.67 14.25 -39.81
C LEU A 72 -54.35 14.83 -40.30
N THR A 73 -54.03 16.05 -39.87
CA THR A 73 -52.70 16.64 -40.01
C THR A 73 -51.96 16.57 -38.69
N HIS A 74 -50.67 16.23 -38.75
CA HIS A 74 -49.80 16.07 -37.59
C HIS A 74 -48.76 17.17 -37.57
N GLN A 75 -48.38 17.62 -36.39
CA GLN A 75 -47.29 18.58 -36.24
C GLN A 75 -46.62 18.47 -34.87
N TRP A 76 -45.31 18.24 -34.87
CA TRP A 76 -44.45 18.39 -33.71
C TRP A 76 -43.90 19.81 -33.60
N SER A 77 -43.92 20.34 -32.39
CA SER A 77 -43.43 21.68 -32.08
C SER A 77 -42.82 21.74 -30.69
N VAL A 78 -42.03 22.78 -30.43
CA VAL A 78 -41.49 23.04 -29.09
C VAL A 78 -42.48 23.94 -28.35
N GLY A 79 -43.04 23.46 -27.24
CA GLY A 79 -43.86 24.25 -26.34
C GLY A 79 -43.02 25.15 -25.45
N ASN A 80 -42.06 24.54 -24.75
CA ASN A 80 -41.13 25.22 -23.86
C ASN A 80 -39.75 24.55 -23.93
N GLY A 81 -38.69 25.31 -23.63
CA GLY A 81 -37.33 24.79 -23.60
C GLY A 81 -36.27 25.88 -23.69
N PRO A 82 -35.03 25.62 -23.23
CA PRO A 82 -33.94 26.60 -23.16
C PRO A 82 -33.23 26.86 -24.50
N GLY A 83 -33.48 26.05 -25.53
CA GLY A 83 -32.78 26.13 -26.82
C GLY A 83 -33.63 25.70 -28.02
N GLY A 84 -32.98 25.49 -29.16
CA GLY A 84 -33.62 25.00 -30.39
C GLY A 84 -33.74 23.48 -30.42
N VAL A 85 -34.81 22.99 -31.04
CA VAL A 85 -35.04 21.57 -31.31
C VAL A 85 -35.17 21.39 -32.82
N THR A 86 -34.46 20.42 -33.39
CA THR A 86 -34.58 20.04 -34.80
C THR A 86 -35.32 18.72 -34.89
N PHE A 87 -36.49 18.72 -35.52
CA PHE A 87 -37.23 17.50 -35.81
C PHE A 87 -36.80 16.92 -37.16
N GLY A 88 -36.67 15.60 -37.26
CA GLY A 88 -36.36 14.92 -38.52
C GLY A 88 -37.45 15.13 -39.57
N ASP A 89 -38.69 14.85 -39.17
CA ASP A 89 -39.91 15.20 -39.90
C ASP A 89 -40.99 15.64 -38.90
N PRO A 90 -41.27 16.94 -38.73
CA PRO A 90 -42.25 17.41 -37.75
C PRO A 90 -43.68 17.04 -38.12
N ASP A 91 -43.98 16.69 -39.37
CA ASP A 91 -45.35 16.38 -39.82
C ASP A 91 -45.65 14.88 -39.77
N SER A 92 -44.70 14.07 -39.27
CA SER A 92 -44.86 12.63 -39.07
C SER A 92 -45.20 12.30 -37.61
N PRO A 93 -46.17 11.40 -37.34
CA PRO A 93 -46.46 10.94 -35.98
C PRO A 93 -45.29 10.15 -35.35
N SER A 94 -44.33 9.67 -36.15
CA SER A 94 -43.07 9.07 -35.68
C SER A 94 -41.90 9.84 -36.24
N THR A 95 -41.08 10.44 -35.38
CA THR A 95 -40.00 11.34 -35.77
C THR A 95 -38.84 11.32 -34.79
N SER A 96 -37.70 11.87 -35.19
CA SER A 96 -36.57 12.11 -34.28
C SER A 96 -36.47 13.58 -33.90
N ALA A 97 -35.87 13.87 -32.75
CA ALA A 97 -35.57 15.22 -32.28
C ALA A 97 -34.12 15.31 -31.77
N SER A 98 -33.43 16.38 -32.14
CA SER A 98 -32.09 16.73 -31.62
C SER A 98 -32.08 18.12 -31.01
N PHE A 99 -31.18 18.33 -30.05
CA PHE A 99 -31.14 19.50 -29.17
C PHE A 99 -29.77 20.18 -29.24
N ASN A 100 -29.71 21.49 -29.03
CA ASN A 100 -28.46 22.24 -29.06
C ASN A 100 -28.09 22.91 -27.71
N VAL A 101 -28.96 22.81 -26.71
CA VAL A 101 -28.76 23.35 -25.36
C VAL A 101 -29.25 22.31 -24.36
N VAL A 102 -28.59 22.24 -23.20
CA VAL A 102 -29.00 21.38 -22.09
C VAL A 102 -30.22 21.95 -21.37
N GLY A 103 -31.06 21.07 -20.83
CA GLY A 103 -32.23 21.38 -20.00
C GLY A 103 -33.47 20.61 -20.43
N THR A 104 -34.61 21.00 -19.84
CA THR A 104 -35.90 20.32 -20.05
C THR A 104 -36.69 20.99 -21.17
N TYR A 105 -37.25 20.17 -22.07
CA TYR A 105 -38.06 20.57 -23.21
C TYR A 105 -39.44 19.92 -23.13
N ASP A 106 -40.47 20.71 -23.42
CA ASP A 106 -41.84 20.24 -23.62
C ASP A 106 -42.11 20.20 -25.12
N LEU A 107 -42.21 19.00 -25.70
CA LEU A 107 -42.46 18.79 -27.13
C LEU A 107 -43.93 18.48 -27.33
N ILE A 108 -44.62 19.32 -28.10
CA ILE A 108 -46.07 19.23 -28.28
C ILE A 108 -46.37 18.60 -29.63
N HIS A 109 -47.12 17.50 -29.63
CA HIS A 109 -47.73 16.93 -30.83
C HIS A 109 -49.16 17.45 -30.97
N THR A 110 -49.41 18.19 -32.06
CA THR A 110 -50.73 18.71 -32.42
C THR A 110 -51.31 17.89 -33.55
N VAL A 111 -52.58 17.50 -33.43
CA VAL A 111 -53.33 16.83 -34.50
C VAL A 111 -54.60 17.60 -34.79
N SER A 112 -54.85 17.89 -36.07
CA SER A 112 -56.02 18.64 -36.53
C SER A 112 -56.84 17.84 -37.53
N ASP A 113 -58.16 17.87 -37.39
CA ASP A 113 -59.13 17.33 -38.36
C ASP A 113 -59.48 18.33 -39.49
N GLY A 114 -58.88 19.53 -39.45
CA GLY A 114 -59.17 20.66 -40.35
C GLY A 114 -60.14 21.70 -39.78
N GLN A 115 -60.83 21.42 -38.67
CA GLN A 115 -61.73 22.31 -37.95
C GLN A 115 -61.36 22.47 -36.46
N LEU A 116 -60.98 21.38 -35.79
CA LEU A 116 -60.58 21.32 -34.39
C LEU A 116 -59.22 20.63 -34.25
N SER A 117 -58.55 20.87 -33.13
CA SER A 117 -57.22 20.30 -32.86
C SER A 117 -57.11 19.75 -31.44
N GLY A 118 -56.53 18.57 -31.31
CA GLY A 118 -56.05 18.01 -30.05
C GLY A 118 -54.54 18.14 -29.92
N GLN A 119 -54.05 18.07 -28.69
CA GLN A 119 -52.62 18.13 -28.39
C GLN A 119 -52.26 17.17 -27.26
N ASP A 120 -51.03 16.68 -27.30
CA ASP A 120 -50.39 16.00 -26.18
C ASP A 120 -48.90 16.40 -26.10
N THR A 121 -48.30 16.29 -24.92
CA THR A 121 -46.94 16.78 -24.63
C THR A 121 -46.03 15.65 -24.19
N VAL A 122 -44.80 15.64 -24.72
CA VAL A 122 -43.70 14.76 -24.30
C VAL A 122 -42.62 15.62 -23.66
N THR A 123 -42.24 15.29 -22.44
CA THR A 123 -41.13 15.93 -21.75
C THR A 123 -39.83 15.22 -22.10
N VAL A 124 -38.77 15.98 -22.40
CA VAL A 124 -37.42 15.47 -22.61
C VAL A 124 -36.44 16.29 -21.78
N THR A 125 -35.61 15.63 -20.97
CA THR A 125 -34.52 16.30 -20.24
C THR A 125 -33.18 15.96 -20.89
N VAL A 126 -32.45 16.99 -21.29
CA VAL A 126 -31.17 16.89 -21.99
C VAL A 126 -30.05 17.33 -21.06
N GLU A 127 -29.09 16.45 -20.80
CA GLU A 127 -27.93 16.71 -19.95
C GLU A 127 -26.64 16.89 -20.78
N PRO A 128 -25.62 17.59 -20.25
CA PRO A 128 -24.35 17.74 -20.96
C PRO A 128 -23.63 16.40 -21.05
N THR A 129 -23.02 16.11 -22.21
CA THR A 129 -22.12 14.96 -22.37
C THR A 129 -21.03 15.04 -21.29
N PRO A 130 -20.86 14.00 -20.46
CA PRO A 130 -19.78 13.93 -19.48
C PRO A 130 -18.42 14.15 -20.15
N GLN A 131 -17.57 14.97 -19.52
CA GLN A 131 -16.19 15.15 -19.97
C GLN A 131 -15.29 14.22 -19.16
N ASN A 132 -14.31 13.62 -19.84
CA ASN A 132 -13.32 12.75 -19.20
C ASN A 132 -12.56 13.50 -18.10
N GLN A 133 -12.43 12.86 -16.94
CA GLN A 133 -11.61 13.32 -15.83
C GLN A 133 -10.47 12.34 -15.59
N ALA A 134 -9.27 12.86 -15.31
CA ALA A 134 -8.13 12.01 -15.01
C ALA A 134 -8.44 11.10 -13.80
N PRO A 135 -7.91 9.87 -13.76
CA PRO A 135 -8.11 8.97 -12.63
C PRO A 135 -7.74 9.61 -11.29
N VAL A 136 -8.50 9.29 -10.26
CA VAL A 136 -8.15 9.64 -8.88
C VAL A 136 -7.18 8.58 -8.36
N VAL A 137 -5.96 8.98 -8.00
CA VAL A 137 -4.91 8.07 -7.51
C VAL A 137 -4.53 8.45 -6.08
N MET A 138 -4.40 7.45 -5.21
CA MET A 138 -3.83 7.59 -3.87
C MET A 138 -2.87 6.42 -3.63
N ALA A 139 -1.59 6.70 -3.37
CA ALA A 139 -0.56 5.69 -3.12
C ALA A 139 -0.60 5.14 -1.67
N GLY A 140 -1.35 5.80 -0.79
CA GLY A 140 -1.50 5.43 0.62
C GLY A 140 -0.60 6.26 1.54
N ASP A 141 -0.71 6.02 2.84
CA ASP A 141 0.08 6.75 3.84
C ASP A 141 1.54 6.30 3.85
N ASP A 142 2.47 7.19 4.21
CA ASP A 142 3.88 6.87 4.45
C ASP A 142 4.04 5.79 5.53
N GLN A 143 5.02 4.91 5.35
CA GLN A 143 5.20 3.71 6.19
C GLN A 143 6.62 3.60 6.75
N VAL A 144 6.75 2.85 7.85
CA VAL A 144 8.03 2.44 8.44
C VAL A 144 7.99 0.93 8.67
N ILE A 145 8.99 0.20 8.17
CA ILE A 145 9.06 -1.27 8.25
C ILE A 145 10.47 -1.75 8.63
N ASP A 146 10.58 -2.99 9.07
CA ASP A 146 11.87 -3.66 9.27
C ASP A 146 12.42 -4.25 7.97
N ILE A 147 13.75 -4.31 7.85
CA ILE A 147 14.41 -4.95 6.72
C ILE A 147 14.21 -6.47 6.80
N GLY A 148 13.73 -7.07 5.69
CA GLY A 148 13.41 -8.49 5.61
C GLY A 148 11.91 -8.81 5.80
N GLU A 149 11.11 -7.86 6.26
CA GLU A 149 9.66 -7.95 6.08
C GLU A 149 9.26 -7.62 4.63
N VAL A 150 8.25 -8.33 4.13
CA VAL A 150 7.57 -7.93 2.89
C VAL A 150 6.46 -6.95 3.24
N MET A 151 6.46 -5.79 2.58
CA MET A 151 5.45 -4.76 2.82
C MET A 151 4.40 -4.76 1.72
N ALA A 152 3.13 -4.61 2.09
CA ALA A 152 2.08 -4.37 1.12
C ALA A 152 1.94 -2.86 0.85
N LEU A 153 2.07 -2.45 -0.40
CA LEU A 153 1.60 -1.14 -0.86
C LEU A 153 0.14 -1.28 -1.28
N ASN A 154 -0.73 -0.48 -0.65
CA ASN A 154 -2.18 -0.54 -0.89
C ASN A 154 -2.64 0.82 -1.39
N GLY A 155 -2.60 0.98 -2.71
CA GLY A 155 -3.13 2.15 -3.38
C GLY A 155 -4.65 2.15 -3.47
N PHE A 156 -5.17 3.23 -4.03
CA PHE A 156 -6.55 3.38 -4.47
C PHE A 156 -6.56 4.07 -5.83
N VAL A 157 -7.32 3.53 -6.77
CA VAL A 157 -7.55 4.13 -8.09
C VAL A 157 -9.05 4.10 -8.40
N ASP A 158 -9.60 5.23 -8.80
CA ASP A 158 -10.99 5.37 -9.27
C ASP A 158 -11.03 6.18 -10.56
N ASP A 159 -11.92 5.80 -11.46
CA ASP A 159 -12.02 6.34 -12.82
C ASP A 159 -13.49 6.53 -13.20
N ASP A 160 -13.81 7.57 -13.95
CA ASP A 160 -15.19 7.88 -14.33
C ASP A 160 -15.71 7.02 -15.50
N GLY A 161 -14.85 6.15 -16.05
CA GLY A 161 -15.14 5.23 -17.16
C GLY A 161 -15.09 5.89 -18.54
N LEU A 162 -14.59 7.12 -18.63
CA LEU A 162 -14.32 7.84 -19.87
C LEU A 162 -12.81 7.73 -20.20
N PRO A 163 -12.36 7.99 -21.44
CA PRO A 163 -13.11 8.48 -22.60
C PRO A 163 -13.98 7.42 -23.29
N ASP A 164 -13.74 6.13 -23.10
CA ASP A 164 -14.54 5.05 -23.70
C ASP A 164 -14.50 3.78 -22.83
N ALA A 165 -15.65 3.12 -22.64
CA ALA A 165 -15.83 2.00 -21.71
C ALA A 165 -15.05 0.72 -22.09
N GLY A 166 -14.29 0.74 -23.19
CA GLY A 166 -13.47 -0.37 -23.68
C GLY A 166 -11.95 -0.14 -23.58
N VAL A 167 -11.49 1.04 -23.16
CA VAL A 167 -10.06 1.27 -22.92
C VAL A 167 -9.72 0.79 -21.51
N PRO A 168 -8.77 -0.15 -21.35
CA PRO A 168 -8.38 -0.60 -20.02
C PRO A 168 -7.60 0.50 -19.31
N LEU A 169 -7.95 0.72 -18.04
CA LEU A 169 -7.16 1.53 -17.13
C LEU A 169 -5.79 0.87 -16.92
N ILE A 170 -4.71 1.62 -17.17
CA ILE A 170 -3.34 1.15 -16.97
C ILE A 170 -2.86 1.68 -15.62
N ILE A 171 -2.44 0.79 -14.73
CA ILE A 171 -1.91 1.11 -13.40
C ILE A 171 -0.45 0.65 -13.36
N GLU A 172 0.42 1.43 -12.72
CA GLU A 172 1.83 1.08 -12.56
C GLU A 172 2.41 1.65 -11.27
N TRP A 173 3.10 0.81 -10.49
CA TRP A 173 3.96 1.18 -9.38
C TRP A 173 5.41 1.30 -9.83
N THR A 174 6.05 2.44 -9.58
CA THR A 174 7.46 2.67 -9.91
C THR A 174 8.26 3.12 -8.69
N GLN A 175 9.45 2.55 -8.50
CA GLN A 175 10.42 3.08 -7.53
C GLN A 175 11.04 4.37 -8.09
N VAL A 176 10.73 5.51 -7.49
CA VAL A 176 11.26 6.83 -7.87
C VAL A 176 12.66 7.04 -7.29
N SER A 177 12.87 6.65 -6.02
CA SER A 177 14.16 6.79 -5.35
C SER A 177 14.37 5.74 -4.25
N GLY A 178 15.62 5.52 -3.83
CA GLY A 178 15.99 4.66 -2.71
C GLY A 178 17.49 4.36 -2.67
N PRO A 179 18.03 3.90 -1.52
CA PRO A 179 19.45 3.56 -1.36
C PRO A 179 19.86 2.29 -2.14
N GLY A 180 18.93 1.36 -2.36
CA GLY A 180 19.13 0.13 -3.12
C GLY A 180 17.97 -0.18 -4.07
N THR A 181 17.94 -1.41 -4.59
CA THR A 181 16.86 -1.90 -5.46
C THR A 181 15.71 -2.44 -4.62
N ALA A 182 14.49 -1.94 -4.84
CA ALA A 182 13.27 -2.56 -4.35
C ALA A 182 12.67 -3.45 -5.46
N VAL A 183 12.10 -4.59 -5.07
CA VAL A 183 11.40 -5.50 -5.99
C VAL A 183 9.91 -5.41 -5.72
N VAL A 184 9.18 -4.78 -6.62
CA VAL A 184 7.72 -4.78 -6.67
C VAL A 184 7.28 -6.05 -7.41
N GLN A 185 6.43 -6.88 -6.80
CA GLN A 185 6.08 -8.17 -7.40
C GLN A 185 5.09 -8.05 -8.56
N ASP A 186 3.94 -7.42 -8.30
CA ASP A 186 2.89 -7.16 -9.29
C ASP A 186 2.74 -5.64 -9.41
N ASP A 187 3.58 -5.02 -10.24
CA ASP A 187 3.63 -3.55 -10.39
C ASP A 187 2.41 -2.97 -11.13
N ASP A 188 1.64 -3.79 -11.82
CA ASP A 188 0.40 -3.43 -12.52
C ASP A 188 -0.87 -3.57 -11.67
N ASN A 189 -0.73 -3.80 -10.36
CA ASN A 189 -1.84 -3.96 -9.43
C ASN A 189 -1.88 -2.84 -8.38
N VAL A 190 -3.08 -2.37 -8.06
CA VAL A 190 -3.30 -1.34 -7.04
C VAL A 190 -2.85 -1.79 -5.64
N SER A 191 -2.90 -3.10 -5.37
CA SER A 191 -2.34 -3.71 -4.17
C SER A 191 -1.23 -4.66 -4.57
N THR A 192 -0.03 -4.41 -4.05
CA THR A 192 1.17 -5.17 -4.39
C THR A 192 2.05 -5.35 -3.17
N VAL A 193 3.08 -6.20 -3.28
CA VAL A 193 4.08 -6.41 -2.23
C VAL A 193 5.45 -6.03 -2.73
N VAL A 194 6.23 -5.43 -1.83
CA VAL A 194 7.58 -4.94 -2.10
C VAL A 194 8.57 -5.57 -1.13
N SER A 195 9.73 -5.96 -1.65
CA SER A 195 10.90 -6.33 -0.85
C SER A 195 12.08 -5.39 -1.12
N TYR A 196 12.97 -5.27 -0.14
CA TYR A 196 14.02 -4.25 -0.10
C TYR A 196 15.39 -4.89 0.08
N SER A 197 16.40 -4.39 -0.62
CA SER A 197 17.77 -4.91 -0.52
C SER A 197 18.61 -4.26 0.58
N GLU A 198 18.25 -3.04 0.99
CA GLU A 198 19.04 -2.20 1.91
C GLU A 198 18.11 -1.37 2.81
N PRO A 199 18.53 -0.99 4.03
CA PRO A 199 17.77 -0.08 4.86
C PRO A 199 17.91 1.37 4.34
N GLY A 200 16.86 2.16 4.50
CA GLY A 200 16.82 3.59 4.21
C GLY A 200 15.46 4.05 3.68
N VAL A 201 15.40 5.25 3.12
CA VAL A 201 14.16 5.86 2.65
C VAL A 201 13.96 5.59 1.16
N TYR A 202 12.82 5.00 0.81
CA TYR A 202 12.38 4.74 -0.55
C TYR A 202 11.15 5.59 -0.88
N THR A 203 11.03 6.03 -2.13
CA THR A 203 9.83 6.70 -2.65
C THR A 203 9.28 5.87 -3.80
N PHE A 204 8.00 5.53 -3.73
CA PHE A 204 7.26 4.86 -4.80
C PHE A 204 6.19 5.79 -5.36
N GLU A 205 5.98 5.75 -6.67
CA GLU A 205 4.89 6.44 -7.36
C GLU A 205 3.89 5.40 -7.85
N LEU A 206 2.60 5.60 -7.54
CA LEU A 206 1.49 4.92 -8.18
C LEU A 206 0.97 5.82 -9.30
N SER A 207 0.83 5.28 -10.51
CA SER A 207 0.25 5.97 -11.65
C SER A 207 -0.99 5.26 -12.17
N ALA A 208 -1.94 6.02 -12.73
CA ALA A 208 -3.09 5.50 -13.44
C ALA A 208 -3.39 6.32 -14.71
N TYR A 209 -3.59 5.63 -15.82
CA TYR A 209 -3.85 6.20 -17.15
C TYR A 209 -5.10 5.59 -17.79
N ASP A 210 -6.09 6.43 -18.11
CA ASP A 210 -7.41 6.02 -18.63
C ASP A 210 -7.46 5.85 -20.17
N GLY A 211 -6.34 6.13 -20.86
CA GLY A 211 -6.30 6.18 -22.33
C GLY A 211 -6.10 7.58 -22.91
N GLU A 212 -6.32 8.63 -22.14
CA GLU A 212 -6.18 10.04 -22.52
C GLU A 212 -5.47 10.88 -21.45
N LEU A 213 -5.78 10.68 -20.17
CA LEU A 213 -5.28 11.43 -19.03
C LEU A 213 -4.52 10.53 -18.05
N LEU A 214 -3.45 11.09 -17.49
CA LEU A 214 -2.57 10.44 -16.51
C LEU A 214 -2.68 11.18 -15.16
N SER A 215 -2.71 10.41 -14.08
CA SER A 215 -2.63 10.90 -12.71
C SER A 215 -1.66 10.05 -11.91
N THR A 216 -0.97 10.65 -10.93
CA THR A 216 0.00 9.97 -10.07
C THR A 216 -0.10 10.42 -8.63
N ASP A 217 0.36 9.57 -7.71
CA ASP A 217 0.57 9.89 -6.29
C ASP A 217 1.80 9.14 -5.75
N GLU A 218 2.46 9.69 -4.74
CA GLU A 218 3.68 9.13 -4.16
C GLU A 218 3.47 8.65 -2.72
N VAL A 219 4.21 7.61 -2.33
CA VAL A 219 4.31 7.12 -0.94
C VAL A 219 5.78 6.95 -0.54
N VAL A 220 6.10 7.34 0.69
CA VAL A 220 7.43 7.17 1.27
C VAL A 220 7.45 5.96 2.21
N VAL A 221 8.42 5.06 1.99
CA VAL A 221 8.67 3.92 2.87
C VAL A 221 10.04 4.07 3.52
N THR A 222 10.07 4.18 4.84
CA THR A 222 11.31 4.13 5.62
C THR A 222 11.57 2.69 6.06
N VAL A 223 12.50 2.04 5.38
CA VAL A 223 13.00 0.72 5.78
C VAL A 223 14.08 0.96 6.82
N VAL A 224 13.85 0.50 8.03
CA VAL A 224 14.86 0.52 9.09
C VAL A 224 15.33 -0.90 9.35
N ASP A 225 16.48 -1.02 10.00
CA ASP A 225 16.95 -2.28 10.53
C ASP A 225 16.65 -2.30 12.04
N PHE A 226 15.52 -2.92 12.41
CA PHE A 226 15.10 -3.15 13.78
C PHE A 226 15.68 -4.47 14.32
N VAL A 227 16.96 -4.78 14.08
CA VAL A 227 17.59 -5.88 14.83
C VAL A 227 17.59 -5.56 16.32
N ALA A 228 16.77 -6.28 17.08
CA ALA A 228 16.88 -6.33 18.54
C ALA A 228 18.18 -7.06 18.89
N SER A 229 19.31 -6.35 18.89
CA SER A 229 20.57 -6.91 19.38
C SER A 229 20.46 -7.13 20.90
N ASN A 230 20.63 -8.38 21.33
CA ASN A 230 20.84 -8.66 22.75
C ASN A 230 22.26 -8.20 23.07
N SER A 231 22.39 -7.26 24.03
CA SER A 231 23.69 -6.81 24.52
C SER A 231 23.93 -7.34 25.93
N VAL A 232 25.08 -7.98 26.13
CA VAL A 232 25.50 -8.52 27.43
C VAL A 232 26.89 -8.02 27.77
N THR A 233 27.11 -7.68 29.04
CA THR A 233 28.42 -7.30 29.57
C THR A 233 28.80 -8.27 30.67
N ILE A 234 29.90 -9.00 30.46
CA ILE A 234 30.40 -10.03 31.37
C ILE A 234 31.69 -9.53 32.03
N PRO A 235 31.72 -9.27 33.34
CA PRO A 235 32.95 -8.96 34.06
C PRO A 235 33.75 -10.22 34.40
N ILE A 236 35.05 -10.05 34.62
CA ILE A 236 35.87 -11.01 35.37
C ILE A 236 35.41 -10.99 36.84
N ILE A 237 35.23 -12.17 37.45
CA ILE A 237 34.63 -12.31 38.80
C ILE A 237 35.45 -13.17 39.77
N ASN A 238 36.64 -13.61 39.35
CA ASN A 238 37.53 -14.47 40.13
C ASN A 238 39.00 -14.17 39.78
N GLY A 239 39.93 -14.25 40.74
CA GLY A 239 41.35 -14.00 40.47
C GLY A 239 41.99 -15.05 39.56
N ASN A 240 41.42 -16.25 39.48
CA ASN A 240 41.87 -17.26 38.50
C ASN A 240 41.26 -17.07 37.10
N ASP A 241 40.62 -15.95 36.83
CA ASP A 241 40.04 -15.61 35.53
C ASP A 241 40.80 -14.50 34.80
N ASP A 242 41.86 -13.95 35.37
CA ASP A 242 42.90 -13.26 34.65
C ASP A 242 44.28 -13.75 35.10
N MET A 243 45.23 -13.69 34.18
CA MET A 243 46.53 -14.29 34.38
C MET A 243 47.52 -13.75 33.38
N GLU A 244 48.77 -13.63 33.81
CA GLU A 244 49.92 -13.45 32.93
C GLU A 244 50.73 -14.74 32.82
N GLU A 245 51.26 -15.01 31.64
CA GLU A 245 52.24 -16.06 31.42
C GLU A 245 53.54 -15.44 30.92
N PHE A 246 54.60 -15.58 31.71
CA PHE A 246 55.94 -15.10 31.37
C PHE A 246 56.51 -15.81 30.14
N ALA A 247 57.52 -15.22 29.51
CA ALA A 247 58.16 -15.75 28.30
C ALA A 247 58.77 -17.17 28.47
N ASP A 248 59.10 -17.59 29.69
CA ASP A 248 59.57 -18.95 29.99
C ASP A 248 58.43 -19.96 30.23
N GLY A 249 57.19 -19.49 30.19
CA GLY A 249 55.97 -20.23 30.46
C GLY A 249 55.56 -20.23 31.94
N GLY A 250 56.22 -19.45 32.80
CA GLY A 250 55.84 -19.33 34.20
C GLY A 250 54.50 -18.60 34.39
N PRO A 251 53.61 -19.08 35.27
CA PRO A 251 52.34 -18.43 35.55
C PRO A 251 52.48 -17.25 36.54
N ASP A 252 51.67 -16.21 36.36
CA ASP A 252 51.35 -15.21 37.38
C ASP A 252 49.83 -15.01 37.46
N LEU A 253 49.24 -15.53 38.54
CA LEU A 253 47.79 -15.53 38.79
C LEU A 253 47.34 -14.46 39.78
N VAL A 254 48.28 -13.70 40.35
CA VAL A 254 47.98 -12.79 41.47
C VAL A 254 48.55 -11.39 41.22
N SER A 255 48.90 -11.10 39.98
CA SER A 255 49.35 -9.78 39.57
C SER A 255 48.25 -8.75 39.85
N SER A 256 48.65 -7.56 40.32
CA SER A 256 47.72 -6.44 40.52
C SER A 256 47.27 -5.80 39.21
N ASP A 257 47.91 -6.17 38.12
CA ASP A 257 47.81 -5.54 36.82
C ASP A 257 47.88 -6.61 35.72
N LEU A 258 47.40 -6.21 34.53
CA LEU A 258 47.54 -6.96 33.29
C LEU A 258 48.43 -6.16 32.35
N GLU A 259 49.70 -6.53 32.27
CA GLU A 259 50.65 -5.99 31.32
C GLU A 259 50.43 -6.61 29.95
N MET A 260 49.96 -5.81 28.99
CA MET A 260 49.77 -6.20 27.59
C MET A 260 50.87 -5.61 26.69
N THR A 261 51.99 -6.29 26.43
CA THR A 261 52.46 -7.54 27.06
C THR A 261 53.86 -7.47 27.65
N PHE A 262 54.45 -6.28 27.77
CA PHE A 262 55.83 -6.13 28.21
C PHE A 262 55.95 -5.53 29.61
N ASP A 263 56.50 -6.30 30.55
CA ASP A 263 57.11 -5.79 31.80
C ASP A 263 58.65 -5.88 31.69
N LYS A 264 59.18 -7.10 31.77
CA LYS A 264 60.62 -7.42 31.60
C LYS A 264 60.91 -8.23 30.33
N SER A 265 59.89 -8.90 29.81
CA SER A 265 59.84 -9.68 28.58
C SER A 265 58.40 -9.69 28.07
N ASN A 266 58.17 -9.98 26.78
CA ASN A 266 56.80 -10.16 26.28
C ASN A 266 56.16 -11.38 26.94
N GLN A 267 54.94 -11.20 27.43
CA GLN A 267 54.11 -12.20 28.09
C GLN A 267 52.89 -12.54 27.22
N ILE A 268 52.09 -13.48 27.69
CA ILE A 268 50.73 -13.71 27.21
C ILE A 268 49.78 -13.35 28.35
N VAL A 269 48.77 -12.52 28.07
CA VAL A 269 47.73 -12.18 29.03
C VAL A 269 46.47 -12.97 28.71
N GLY A 270 45.93 -13.67 29.69
CA GLY A 270 44.69 -14.41 29.60
C GLY A 270 43.58 -13.69 30.38
N MET A 271 42.39 -13.63 29.80
CA MET A 271 41.16 -13.18 30.46
C MET A 271 40.07 -14.21 30.21
N ARG A 272 39.37 -14.64 31.25
CA ARG A 272 38.31 -15.62 31.23
C ARG A 272 37.01 -15.00 31.72
N PHE A 273 35.97 -15.12 30.90
CA PHE A 273 34.65 -14.59 31.20
C PHE A 273 33.71 -15.74 31.51
N GLN A 274 33.19 -15.79 32.74
CA GLN A 274 32.31 -16.84 33.21
C GLN A 274 30.84 -16.60 32.81
N ALA A 275 30.06 -17.68 32.76
CA ALA A 275 28.60 -17.61 32.65
C ALA A 275 28.11 -16.77 31.45
N VAL A 276 28.77 -16.89 30.29
CA VAL A 276 28.46 -16.09 29.10
C VAL A 276 27.06 -16.46 28.58
N PRO A 277 26.07 -15.57 28.66
CA PRO A 277 24.66 -15.92 28.45
C PRO A 277 24.27 -15.96 26.96
N VAL A 278 25.18 -16.39 26.08
CA VAL A 278 24.98 -16.42 24.62
C VAL A 278 24.55 -17.82 24.18
N PRO A 279 23.38 -17.98 23.53
CA PRO A 279 22.92 -19.28 23.00
C PRO A 279 23.89 -19.88 21.97
N ASN A 280 23.90 -21.21 21.86
CA ASN A 280 24.64 -21.90 20.80
C ASN A 280 24.17 -21.49 19.41
N GLY A 281 25.12 -21.19 18.51
CA GLY A 281 24.84 -20.74 17.15
C GLY A 281 24.18 -19.36 17.03
N ALA A 282 24.14 -18.57 18.11
CA ALA A 282 23.75 -17.17 18.03
C ALA A 282 24.69 -16.41 17.09
N ILE A 283 24.15 -15.46 16.33
CA ILE A 283 24.96 -14.65 15.42
C ILE A 283 25.56 -13.49 16.22
N ILE A 284 26.88 -13.46 16.34
CA ILE A 284 27.59 -12.38 17.02
C ILE A 284 27.74 -11.20 16.07
N THR A 285 27.14 -10.07 16.41
CA THR A 285 27.13 -8.87 15.57
C THR A 285 28.23 -7.89 15.93
N ALA A 286 28.65 -7.87 17.19
CA ALA A 286 29.81 -7.13 17.67
C ALA A 286 30.32 -7.73 19.00
N ALA A 287 31.63 -7.66 19.25
CA ALA A 287 32.17 -7.95 20.58
C ALA A 287 33.45 -7.15 20.86
N HIS A 288 33.69 -6.76 22.11
CA HIS A 288 34.96 -6.17 22.50
C HIS A 288 35.26 -6.40 23.99
N VAL A 289 36.54 -6.39 24.35
CA VAL A 289 36.95 -6.28 25.76
C VAL A 289 37.17 -4.81 26.10
N GLN A 290 36.53 -4.34 27.16
CA GLN A 290 36.74 -3.04 27.77
C GLN A 290 37.72 -3.16 28.93
N PHE A 291 38.83 -2.42 28.87
CA PHE A 291 39.83 -2.31 29.93
C PHE A 291 39.67 -1.02 30.74
N THR A 292 40.26 -1.01 31.93
CA THR A 292 40.50 0.18 32.76
C THR A 292 42.00 0.35 32.92
N VAL A 293 42.52 1.57 32.70
CA VAL A 293 43.96 1.85 32.78
C VAL A 293 44.43 1.78 34.23
N ASP A 294 45.41 0.92 34.56
CA ASP A 294 46.14 1.04 35.83
C ASP A 294 47.37 1.94 35.65
N GLU A 295 48.24 1.64 34.68
CA GLU A 295 49.42 2.47 34.40
C GLU A 295 49.36 3.20 33.06
N VAL A 296 49.93 4.41 33.07
CA VAL A 296 49.97 5.26 31.87
C VAL A 296 51.19 4.95 31.04
N ASP A 297 50.99 4.68 29.75
CA ASP A 297 52.05 4.46 28.79
C ASP A 297 51.70 5.07 27.43
N SER A 298 52.74 5.45 26.68
CA SER A 298 52.61 6.05 25.35
C SER A 298 53.52 5.42 24.29
N ALA A 299 54.25 4.35 24.65
CA ALA A 299 55.03 3.60 23.70
C ALA A 299 54.11 2.98 22.63
N PRO A 300 54.57 2.90 21.38
CA PRO A 300 53.89 2.11 20.35
C PRO A 300 53.67 0.69 20.86
N THR A 301 52.44 0.19 20.70
CA THR A 301 52.03 -1.13 21.17
C THR A 301 51.23 -1.80 20.07
N ASP A 302 51.62 -3.02 19.73
CA ASP A 302 51.06 -3.84 18.66
C ASP A 302 50.78 -5.24 19.22
N LEU A 303 49.50 -5.52 19.39
CA LEU A 303 48.97 -6.72 20.03
C LEU A 303 48.20 -7.56 19.03
N ILE A 304 48.03 -8.82 19.36
CA ILE A 304 47.17 -9.78 18.68
C ILE A 304 46.24 -10.36 19.73
N VAL A 305 44.95 -10.31 19.44
CA VAL A 305 43.90 -10.90 20.27
C VAL A 305 43.43 -12.18 19.59
N GLN A 306 43.42 -13.27 20.35
CA GLN A 306 42.82 -14.55 19.97
C GLN A 306 41.95 -15.06 21.12
N ALA A 307 41.12 -16.07 20.86
CA ALA A 307 40.36 -16.73 21.92
C ALA A 307 40.69 -18.21 21.96
N GLU A 308 40.48 -18.84 23.12
CA GLU A 308 40.59 -20.30 23.25
C GLU A 308 39.42 -20.99 22.55
N ILE A 309 39.72 -21.94 21.65
CA ILE A 309 38.70 -22.73 20.95
C ILE A 309 38.32 -23.97 21.77
N THR A 310 37.36 -23.80 22.67
CA THR A 310 36.83 -24.87 23.53
C THR A 310 35.36 -24.60 23.89
N ASP A 311 34.60 -25.66 24.18
CA ASP A 311 33.18 -25.54 24.54
C ASP A 311 32.97 -24.77 25.85
N ASN A 312 33.84 -24.99 26.84
CA ASN A 312 33.77 -24.35 28.15
C ASN A 312 35.16 -24.22 28.74
N SER A 313 35.68 -22.99 28.74
CA SER A 313 37.04 -22.71 29.18
C SER A 313 37.24 -23.02 30.66
N ALA A 314 38.33 -23.71 31.00
CA ALA A 314 38.70 -23.99 32.37
C ALA A 314 39.36 -22.75 33.03
N PRO A 315 39.19 -22.55 34.36
CA PRO A 315 39.90 -21.51 35.10
C PRO A 315 41.41 -21.59 34.87
N PHE A 316 42.08 -20.44 34.93
CA PHE A 316 43.54 -20.42 34.88
C PHE A 316 44.11 -21.08 36.15
N ALA A 317 45.26 -21.74 36.00
CA ALA A 317 45.89 -22.54 37.04
C ALA A 317 47.39 -22.25 37.13
N ASP A 318 47.96 -22.45 38.31
CA ASP A 318 49.39 -22.28 38.62
C ASP A 318 50.18 -23.45 38.01
N GLU A 319 50.20 -23.47 36.68
CA GLU A 319 50.83 -24.50 35.87
C GLU A 319 51.66 -23.84 34.77
N MET A 320 52.85 -24.40 34.52
CA MET A 320 53.71 -23.93 33.43
C MET A 320 52.95 -24.05 32.10
N ARG A 321 52.97 -22.97 31.31
CA ARG A 321 52.38 -22.89 29.97
C ARG A 321 50.85 -23.02 29.95
N ASN A 322 50.16 -22.53 30.99
CA ASN A 322 48.70 -22.62 31.09
C ASN A 322 47.97 -21.88 29.95
N LEU A 323 48.50 -20.74 29.50
CA LEU A 323 47.97 -19.93 28.40
C LEU A 323 48.52 -20.40 27.06
N SER A 324 49.85 -20.54 26.91
CA SER A 324 50.46 -20.87 25.61
C SER A 324 50.17 -22.28 25.11
N SER A 325 49.64 -23.17 25.96
CA SER A 325 49.21 -24.52 25.54
C SER A 325 47.74 -24.60 25.12
N ARG A 326 46.96 -23.53 25.28
CA ARG A 326 45.55 -23.49 24.87
C ARG A 326 45.43 -23.57 23.36
N SER A 327 44.46 -24.34 22.88
CA SER A 327 44.10 -24.34 21.46
C SER A 327 43.35 -23.04 21.17
N LEU A 328 43.74 -22.32 20.12
CA LEU A 328 43.18 -21.00 19.80
C LEU A 328 42.28 -21.04 18.57
N THR A 329 41.41 -20.04 18.46
CA THR A 329 40.63 -19.72 17.25
C THR A 329 41.53 -19.59 16.03
N LEU A 330 40.98 -19.92 14.86
CA LEU A 330 41.65 -19.68 13.58
C LEU A 330 41.77 -18.18 13.33
N ALA A 331 40.71 -17.42 13.61
CA ALA A 331 40.73 -15.97 13.57
C ALA A 331 41.65 -15.40 14.65
N SER A 332 42.26 -14.27 14.31
CA SER A 332 43.05 -13.42 15.18
C SER A 332 42.80 -11.96 14.80
N VAL A 333 42.78 -11.08 15.80
CA VAL A 333 42.47 -9.67 15.61
C VAL A 333 43.69 -8.83 16.01
N PRO A 334 44.35 -8.13 15.06
CA PRO A 334 45.43 -7.22 15.40
C PRO A 334 44.87 -5.99 16.11
N TRP A 335 45.54 -5.55 17.17
CA TRP A 335 45.15 -4.39 17.97
C TRP A 335 46.35 -3.50 18.26
N SER A 336 46.33 -2.26 17.77
CA SER A 336 47.31 -1.24 18.11
C SER A 336 46.67 -0.19 19.02
N PRO A 337 46.59 -0.43 20.34
CA PRO A 337 45.94 0.50 21.26
C PRO A 337 46.64 1.87 21.26
N PRO A 338 45.88 2.98 21.24
CA PRO A 338 46.47 4.30 21.41
C PRO A 338 47.12 4.44 22.79
N ALA A 339 47.88 5.52 23.01
CA ALA A 339 48.48 5.82 24.30
C ALA A 339 47.41 5.93 25.41
N TRP A 340 47.68 5.30 26.55
CA TRP A 340 46.85 5.38 27.75
C TRP A 340 47.47 6.41 28.68
N THR A 341 46.87 7.60 28.76
CA THR A 341 47.50 8.77 29.38
C THR A 341 46.86 9.17 30.72
N VAL A 342 45.82 8.47 31.15
CA VAL A 342 45.06 8.77 32.36
C VAL A 342 44.77 7.46 33.11
N ARG A 343 45.30 7.31 34.34
CA ARG A 343 44.97 6.20 35.25
C ARG A 343 43.48 6.22 35.60
N GLY A 344 42.87 5.04 35.66
CA GLY A 344 41.44 4.81 35.89
C GLY A 344 40.56 5.15 34.67
N GLN A 345 41.13 5.47 33.51
CA GLN A 345 40.33 5.72 32.32
C GLN A 345 39.77 4.41 31.78
N SER A 346 38.47 4.39 31.47
CA SER A 346 37.80 3.30 30.77
C SER A 346 36.87 3.89 29.72
N GLY A 347 37.21 3.71 28.45
CA GLY A 347 36.42 4.20 27.32
C GLY A 347 36.93 3.63 25.99
N ALA A 348 36.47 4.18 24.87
CA ALA A 348 36.79 3.67 23.53
C ALA A 348 38.29 3.44 23.24
N PRO A 349 39.24 4.30 23.70
CA PRO A 349 40.68 4.04 23.51
C PRO A 349 41.23 2.82 24.27
N GLN A 350 40.47 2.30 25.25
CA GLN A 350 40.77 1.12 26.07
C GLN A 350 39.92 -0.08 25.66
N GLN A 351 39.32 -0.06 24.47
CA GLN A 351 38.61 -1.20 23.91
C GLN A 351 39.49 -1.94 22.91
N THR A 352 39.34 -3.25 22.84
CA THR A 352 39.82 -4.02 21.69
C THR A 352 39.05 -3.59 20.42
N PRO A 353 39.56 -3.92 19.21
CA PRO A 353 38.74 -3.90 18.01
C PRO A 353 37.63 -4.95 18.12
N ASP A 354 36.77 -5.01 17.10
CA ASP A 354 35.68 -5.98 17.06
C ASP A 354 36.22 -7.42 17.06
N LEU A 355 35.74 -8.20 18.03
CA LEU A 355 36.08 -9.59 18.30
C LEU A 355 34.98 -10.56 17.85
N ALA A 356 33.92 -10.09 17.19
CA ALA A 356 32.76 -10.92 16.81
C ALA A 356 33.17 -12.24 16.14
N GLY A 357 34.12 -12.20 15.21
CA GLY A 357 34.63 -13.40 14.53
C GLY A 357 35.30 -14.42 15.47
N LEU A 358 36.00 -13.97 16.51
CA LEU A 358 36.61 -14.87 17.51
C LEU A 358 35.53 -15.55 18.35
N ILE A 359 34.55 -14.78 18.81
CA ILE A 359 33.47 -15.29 19.66
C ILE A 359 32.54 -16.21 18.85
N GLN A 360 32.29 -15.90 17.58
CA GLN A 360 31.48 -16.75 16.69
C GLN A 360 32.08 -18.16 16.57
N GLU A 361 33.39 -18.30 16.37
CA GLU A 361 34.04 -19.62 16.29
C GLU A 361 33.80 -20.50 17.52
N ILE A 362 33.72 -19.87 18.71
CA ILE A 362 33.48 -20.55 19.98
C ILE A 362 32.00 -20.88 20.14
N VAL A 363 31.11 -19.91 19.88
CA VAL A 363 29.65 -20.07 20.02
C VAL A 363 29.07 -21.09 19.02
N ASP A 364 29.75 -21.30 17.90
CA ASP A 364 29.43 -22.32 16.89
C ASP A 364 29.94 -23.72 17.24
N GLN A 365 30.74 -23.87 18.32
CA GLN A 365 31.22 -25.20 18.71
C GLN A 365 30.03 -26.10 19.10
N PRO A 366 30.02 -27.39 18.70
CA PRO A 366 28.89 -28.28 18.96
C PRO A 366 28.55 -28.50 20.44
N GLY A 367 29.51 -28.30 21.36
CA GLY A 367 29.29 -28.44 22.79
C GLY A 367 29.11 -27.11 23.52
N TRP A 368 29.16 -25.97 22.82
CA TRP A 368 28.89 -24.67 23.43
C TRP A 368 27.45 -24.62 23.96
N THR A 369 27.28 -24.14 25.18
CA THR A 369 26.00 -23.96 25.85
C THR A 369 25.98 -22.59 26.53
N SER A 370 24.84 -21.89 26.48
CA SER A 370 24.67 -20.63 27.21
C SER A 370 25.00 -20.81 28.70
N GLY A 371 25.87 -19.96 29.22
CA GLY A 371 26.45 -20.07 30.56
C GLY A 371 27.82 -20.74 30.61
N ASN A 372 28.36 -21.23 29.50
CA ASN A 372 29.76 -21.65 29.42
C ASN A 372 30.71 -20.45 29.54
N ALA A 373 31.95 -20.71 29.93
CA ALA A 373 33.01 -19.71 29.98
C ALA A 373 33.82 -19.72 28.68
N LEU A 374 34.37 -18.56 28.34
CA LEU A 374 35.34 -18.41 27.24
C LEU A 374 36.56 -17.63 27.72
N SER A 375 37.70 -17.88 27.08
CA SER A 375 38.94 -17.15 27.36
C SER A 375 39.44 -16.41 26.13
N ILE A 376 39.90 -15.19 26.35
CA ILE A 376 40.55 -14.31 25.37
C ILE A 376 42.00 -14.17 25.81
N LEU A 377 42.91 -14.31 24.84
CA LEU A 377 44.34 -14.20 25.05
C LEU A 377 44.88 -13.03 24.22
N VAL A 378 45.80 -12.28 24.83
CA VAL A 378 46.49 -11.15 24.22
C VAL A 378 47.99 -11.41 24.25
N GLU A 379 48.61 -11.37 23.08
CA GLU A 379 50.06 -11.43 22.91
C GLU A 379 50.54 -10.28 22.02
N GLY A 380 51.84 -9.99 21.98
CA GLY A 380 52.36 -8.95 21.10
C GLY A 380 53.63 -8.28 21.60
N ASN A 381 53.77 -7.00 21.25
CA ASN A 381 54.91 -6.15 21.63
C ASN A 381 54.41 -4.79 22.12
N GLY A 382 55.11 -4.20 23.08
CA GLY A 382 54.74 -2.92 23.68
C GLY A 382 54.06 -3.09 25.03
N VAL A 383 53.57 -1.99 25.58
CA VAL A 383 53.10 -1.90 26.98
C VAL A 383 51.76 -1.18 27.03
N ARG A 384 50.72 -1.86 27.51
CA ARG A 384 49.51 -1.26 28.06
C ARG A 384 49.16 -2.00 29.34
N THR A 385 49.04 -1.28 30.44
CA THR A 385 48.79 -1.89 31.75
C THR A 385 47.36 -1.61 32.18
N ALA A 386 46.56 -2.66 32.30
CA ALA A 386 45.17 -2.59 32.74
C ALA A 386 45.03 -3.10 34.17
N GLU A 387 43.96 -2.71 34.84
CA GLU A 387 43.57 -3.27 36.14
C GLU A 387 43.27 -4.78 35.98
N SER A 388 43.87 -5.61 36.84
CA SER A 388 43.48 -7.01 37.02
C SER A 388 42.37 -7.13 38.07
N PHE A 389 41.77 -8.31 38.18
CA PHE A 389 40.81 -8.62 39.23
C PHE A 389 41.46 -8.56 40.63
N ASP A 390 42.68 -9.04 40.78
CA ASP A 390 43.40 -9.03 42.06
C ASP A 390 43.91 -7.63 42.45
N GLY A 391 44.07 -6.72 41.50
CA GLY A 391 44.34 -5.30 41.73
C GLY A 391 43.10 -4.52 42.15
N ASP A 392 42.09 -4.47 41.27
CA ASP A 392 40.80 -3.82 41.50
C ASP A 392 39.67 -4.57 40.78
N ALA A 393 39.01 -5.47 41.50
CA ALA A 393 37.90 -6.28 41.00
C ALA A 393 36.75 -5.49 40.36
N ASP A 394 36.48 -4.23 40.76
CA ASP A 394 35.42 -3.42 40.16
C ASP A 394 35.84 -2.84 38.80
N SER A 395 37.15 -2.66 38.62
CA SER A 395 37.81 -2.08 37.44
C SER A 395 38.34 -3.12 36.44
N ALA A 396 38.33 -4.40 36.81
CA ALA A 396 38.77 -5.52 35.97
C ALA A 396 38.09 -5.56 34.59
N ALA A 397 38.75 -6.21 33.63
CA ALA A 397 38.29 -6.27 32.25
C ALA A 397 36.86 -6.82 32.11
N ARG A 398 36.12 -6.29 31.13
CA ARG A 398 34.74 -6.70 30.83
C ARG A 398 34.60 -7.04 29.36
N LEU A 399 33.97 -8.17 29.06
CA LEU A 399 33.60 -8.54 27.70
C LEU A 399 32.19 -8.04 27.39
N VAL A 400 32.04 -7.28 26.32
CA VAL A 400 30.76 -6.84 25.78
C VAL A 400 30.48 -7.64 24.51
N ILE A 401 29.30 -8.24 24.42
CA ILE A 401 28.85 -9.01 23.24
C ILE A 401 27.46 -8.51 22.83
N GLU A 402 27.31 -8.25 21.54
CA GLU A 402 26.03 -8.03 20.87
C GLU A 402 25.73 -9.24 19.97
N TYR A 403 24.53 -9.81 20.10
CA TYR A 403 24.17 -11.04 19.37
C TYR A 403 22.67 -11.14 19.05
N GLN A 404 22.36 -12.05 18.12
CA GLN A 404 21.01 -12.39 17.64
C GLN A 404 20.69 -13.87 17.84
#